data_AF-A0A1S3HMM8-F1
#
_entry.id   AF-A0A1S3HMM8-F1
#
_cell.length_a   1.000
_cell.length_b   1.000
_cell.length_c   1.000
_cell.angle_alpha   90.00
_cell.angle_beta   90.00
_cell.angle_gamma   90.00
#
_symmetry.space_group_name_H-M   'P 1'
#
loop_
_entity.id
_entity.type
_entity.pdbx_description
1 polymer ?
#
loop_
_entity_poly.entity_id
_entity_poly.type
_entity_poly.pdbx_seq_one_letter_code
_entity_poly.pdbx_strand_id
1 'polypeptide(L)' 'MKPDNMDVVGKTFKQRKSFATRKEEVAGIRAKFPSKVPVIVERYHKERSLPILDKTKFLVPQELTMSQFVTIIR' A
#
# COMPACT_ATOMS: atom_id res chain seq x y z
N MET A 1 27.04 3.45 -14.17
CA MET A 1 25.78 3.06 -14.83
C MET A 1 24.95 2.26 -13.84
N LYS A 2 23.83 2.81 -13.34
CA LYS A 2 22.87 2.07 -12.50
C LYS A 2 21.61 1.81 -13.34
N PRO A 3 21.11 0.58 -13.45
CA PRO A 3 19.81 0.33 -14.05
C PRO A 3 18.75 0.47 -12.95
N ASP A 4 18.41 1.71 -12.58
CA ASP A 4 17.57 1.96 -11.39
C ASP A 4 16.05 1.89 -11.63
N ASN A 5 15.54 1.43 -12.79
CA ASN A 5 14.11 1.64 -13.06
C ASN A 5 13.31 0.59 -13.84
N MET A 6 13.82 -0.63 -14.08
CA MET A 6 13.05 -1.67 -14.79
C MET A 6 12.51 -2.81 -13.89
N ASP A 7 12.90 -2.88 -12.62
CA ASP A 7 12.57 -4.00 -11.73
C ASP A 7 11.31 -3.84 -10.85
N VAL A 8 10.59 -2.73 -11.00
CA VAL A 8 9.51 -2.31 -10.07
C VAL A 8 8.10 -2.59 -10.61
N VAL A 9 7.93 -2.69 -11.93
CA VAL A 9 6.62 -2.90 -12.57
C VAL A 9 6.26 -4.39 -12.50
N GLY A 10 5.39 -4.78 -11.57
CA GLY A 10 4.84 -6.13 -11.45
C GLY A 10 5.13 -6.88 -10.15
N LYS A 11 6.04 -6.36 -9.29
CA LYS A 11 6.33 -6.95 -7.98
C LYS A 11 5.42 -6.35 -6.90
N THR A 12 4.65 -7.20 -6.23
CA THR A 12 3.79 -6.82 -5.09
C THR A 12 4.60 -6.25 -3.92
N PHE A 13 3.96 -5.49 -3.05
CA PHE A 13 4.58 -4.92 -1.85
C PHE A 13 5.27 -5.98 -0.99
N LYS A 14 4.66 -7.17 -0.88
CA LYS A 14 5.21 -8.30 -0.12
C LYS A 14 6.45 -8.92 -0.77
N GLN A 15 6.59 -8.85 -2.09
CA GLN A 15 7.79 -9.29 -2.80
C GLN A 15 8.92 -8.25 -2.73
N ARG A 16 8.55 -6.96 -2.71
CA ARG A 16 9.52 -5.85 -2.60
C ARG A 16 10.07 -5.66 -1.19
N LYS A 17 9.34 -6.05 -0.15
CA LYS A 17 9.76 -5.92 1.25
C LYS A 17 9.59 -7.22 2.04
N SER A 18 10.67 -7.59 2.74
CA SER A 18 10.67 -8.75 3.65
C SER A 18 9.58 -8.64 4.71
N PHE A 19 9.17 -9.79 5.26
CA PHE A 19 8.20 -9.81 6.36
C PHE A 19 8.71 -9.06 7.60
N ALA A 20 9.97 -9.27 7.98
CA ALA A 20 10.58 -8.63 9.15
C ALA A 20 10.53 -7.10 9.03
N THR A 21 10.98 -6.55 7.90
CA THR A 21 10.95 -5.11 7.62
C THR A 21 9.53 -4.56 7.64
N ARG A 22 8.56 -5.26 7.04
CA ARG A 22 7.14 -4.82 7.06
C ARG A 22 6.58 -4.79 8.47
N LYS A 23 6.94 -5.77 9.31
CA LYS A 23 6.47 -5.86 10.70
C LYS A 23 7.02 -4.72 11.55
N GLU A 24 8.32 -4.45 11.42
CA GLU A 24 8.99 -3.36 12.14
C GLU A 24 8.44 -1.98 11.75
N GLU A 25 8.29 -1.72 10.45
CA GLU A 25 7.70 -0.47 9.96
C GLU A 25 6.27 -0.25 10.49
N VAL A 26 5.43 -1.28 10.44
CA VAL A 26 4.05 -1.20 10.94
C VAL A 26 4.01 -1.03 12.46
N ALA A 27 4.93 -1.62 13.21
CA ALA A 27 5.00 -1.44 14.66
C ALA A 27 5.23 0.03 15.03
N GLY A 28 6.21 0.69 14.39
CA GLY A 28 6.46 2.12 14.60
C GLY A 28 5.29 3.02 14.17
N ILE A 29 4.66 2.72 13.03
CA ILE A 29 3.49 3.46 12.54
C ILE A 29 2.31 3.34 13.50
N ARG A 30 2.02 2.14 14.00
CA ARG A 30 0.91 1.92 14.96
C ARG A 30 1.16 2.59 16.30
N ALA A 31 2.40 2.61 16.78
CA ALA A 31 2.76 3.34 17.99
C ALA A 31 2.57 4.86 17.81
N LYS A 32 2.93 5.41 16.63
CA LYS A 32 2.79 6.84 16.33
C LYS A 32 1.35 7.28 16.03
N PHE A 33 0.53 6.39 15.45
CA PHE A 33 -0.82 6.68 15.02
C PHE A 33 -1.80 5.59 15.48
N PRO A 34 -2.12 5.53 16.79
CA PRO A 34 -2.86 4.42 17.38
C PRO A 34 -4.30 4.27 16.87
N SER A 35 -4.94 5.37 16.46
CA SER A 35 -6.29 5.37 15.88
C SER A 35 -6.33 5.13 14.37
N LYS A 36 -5.19 4.86 13.74
CA LYS A 36 -5.10 4.66 12.29
C LYS A 36 -4.57 3.28 11.93
N VAL A 37 -5.07 2.76 10.82
CA VAL A 37 -4.72 1.45 10.26
C VAL A 37 -3.89 1.65 8.99
N PRO A 38 -2.66 1.12 8.91
CA PRO A 38 -1.89 1.13 7.68
C PRO A 38 -2.45 0.11 6.69
N VAL A 39 -2.81 0.55 5.49
CA VAL A 39 -3.41 -0.27 4.43
C VAL A 39 -2.56 -0.18 3.17
N ILE A 40 -2.28 -1.34 2.57
CA ILE A 40 -1.60 -1.44 1.27
C ILE A 40 -2.66 -1.73 0.21
N VAL A 41 -2.71 -0.91 -0.83
CA VAL A 41 -3.62 -1.09 -1.97
C VAL A 41 -2.78 -1.28 -3.22
N GLU A 42 -3.03 -2.36 -3.94
CA GLU A 42 -2.38 -2.66 -5.20
C GLU A 42 -3.45 -3.00 -6.23
N ARG A 43 -3.25 -2.56 -7.48
CA ARG A 43 -4.10 -2.96 -8.58
C ARG A 43 -4.01 -4.46 -8.79
N TYR A 44 -5.14 -5.10 -9.08
CA TYR A 44 -5.16 -6.51 -9.41
C TYR A 44 -4.33 -6.77 -10.68
N HIS A 45 -3.46 -7.79 -10.65
CA HIS A 45 -2.48 -8.04 -11.71
C HIS A 45 -3.11 -8.36 -13.09
N LYS A 46 -4.37 -8.81 -13.14
CA LYS A 46 -5.09 -9.04 -14.41
C LYS A 46 -6.05 -7.90 -14.78
N GLU A 47 -6.13 -6.85 -13.96
CA GLU A 47 -6.92 -5.66 -14.30
C GLU A 47 -6.33 -4.99 -15.54
N ARG A 48 -7.16 -4.58 -16.50
CA ARG A 48 -6.74 -4.02 -17.79
C ARG A 48 -7.32 -2.64 -18.05
N SER A 49 -8.48 -2.29 -17.49
CA SER A 49 -9.20 -1.06 -17.81
C SER A 49 -8.94 0.07 -16.81
N LEU A 50 -8.70 -0.25 -15.54
CA LEU A 50 -8.45 0.78 -14.52
C LEU A 50 -7.07 1.43 -14.69
N PRO A 51 -6.90 2.71 -14.31
CA PRO A 51 -5.59 3.36 -14.28
C PRO A 51 -4.67 2.74 -13.21
N ILE A 52 -3.39 3.13 -13.23
CA ILE A 52 -2.45 2.79 -12.15
C ILE A 52 -2.76 3.69 -10.95
N LEU A 53 -2.69 3.14 -9.72
CA LEU A 53 -2.83 3.95 -8.52
C LEU A 53 -1.56 4.77 -8.26
N ASP A 54 -1.71 6.07 -8.03
CA ASP A 54 -0.60 6.96 -7.66
C ASP A 54 -0.04 6.66 -6.27
N LYS A 55 -0.88 6.18 -5.36
CA LYS A 55 -0.52 5.85 -3.98
C LYS A 55 -0.95 4.44 -3.66
N THR A 56 -0.03 3.67 -3.06
CA THR A 56 -0.27 2.27 -2.67
C THR A 56 -0.25 2.05 -1.17
N LYS A 57 0.07 3.07 -0.37
CA LYS A 57 0.17 3.00 1.09
C LYS A 57 -0.71 4.08 1.71
N PHE A 58 -1.65 3.67 2.55
CA PHE A 58 -2.64 4.53 3.17
C PHE A 58 -2.58 4.36 4.68
N LEU A 59 -2.92 5.42 5.40
CA LEU A 59 -3.07 5.41 6.84
C LEU A 59 -4.48 5.91 7.15
N VAL A 60 -5.41 4.97 7.29
CA VAL A 60 -6.85 5.25 7.38
C VAL A 60 -7.34 5.26 8.82
N PRO A 61 -8.29 6.14 9.19
CA PRO A 61 -8.95 6.07 10.49
C PRO A 61 -9.69 4.72 10.66
N GLN A 62 -9.72 4.19 11.89
CA GLN A 62 -10.35 2.90 12.20
C GLN A 62 -11.87 2.88 11.97
N GLU A 63 -12.51 4.05 12.07
CA GLU A 63 -13.94 4.29 11.87
C GLU A 63 -14.31 4.44 10.39
N LEU A 64 -13.34 4.53 9.49
CA LEU A 64 -13.57 4.69 8.07
C LEU A 64 -14.23 3.43 7.49
N THR A 65 -15.42 3.60 6.92
CA THR A 65 -16.14 2.50 6.28
C THR A 65 -15.53 2.11 4.93
N MET A 66 -15.79 0.88 4.49
CA MET A 66 -15.33 0.42 3.17
C MET A 66 -15.88 1.28 2.02
N SER A 67 -17.13 1.73 2.10
CA SER A 67 -17.72 2.61 1.08
C SER A 67 -17.00 3.94 0.98
N GLN A 68 -16.68 4.58 2.12
CA GLN A 68 -15.88 5.80 2.14
C GLN A 68 -14.46 5.55 1.62
N PHE A 69 -13.85 4.42 1.97
CA PHE A 69 -12.52 4.07 1.50
C PHE A 69 -12.46 3.90 -0.03
N VAL A 70 -13.46 3.26 -0.62
CA VAL A 70 -13.56 3.11 -2.09
C VAL A 70 -13.67 4.48 -2.76
N THR A 71 -14.44 5.41 -2.21
CA THR A 71 -14.55 6.79 -2.74
C THR A 71 -13.22 7.54 -2.69
N ILE A 72 -12.36 7.26 -1.72
CA ILE A 72 -11.03 7.90 -1.62
C ILE A 72 -10.04 7.36 -2.68
N ILE A 73 -10.21 6.10 -3.09
CA ILE A 73 -9.30 5.42 -4.03
C ILE A 73 -9.70 5.64 -5.50
N ARG A 74 -10.98 5.91 -5.74
CA ARG A 74 -11.55 6.11 -7.08
C ARG A 74 -11.21 7.48 -7.66
#